data_AF-A0ABD5JCL6-F1
#
_entry.id   AF-A0ABD5JCL6-F1
#
_cell.length_a   1.000
_cell.length_b   1.000
_cell.length_c   1.000
_cell.angle_alpha   90.00
_cell.angle_beta   90.00
_cell.angle_gamma   90.00
#
_symmetry.space_group_name_H-M   'P 1'
#
loop_
_entity.id
_entity.type
_entity.pdbx_description
1 polymer ?
#
loop_
_entity_poly.entity_id
_entity_poly.type
_entity_poly.pdbx_seq_one_letter_code
_entity_poly.pdbx_strand_id
1 'polypeptide(L)'
;MILGEIEARAVEDVRRRQDEQQARAKREVRWQAAIDEAKNEAVRDQLAEVLRDQAGRWQEVTVLTEYCLAVERRIGELEGAADESDLDSARRWLEWAREYVRSIDPLIRLPGMPRTREPTPEELKPTAGRCGADDSSCVSGVLGCWSGRL
;
A
#
# COMPACT_ATOMS: atom_id res chain seq x y z
N MET A 1 50.81 -1.41 -44.96
CA MET A 1 50.72 -0.30 -43.98
C MET A 1 49.81 -0.80 -42.87
N ILE A 2 50.38 -1.39 -41.80
CA ILE A 2 49.62 -2.19 -40.81
C ILE A 2 49.43 -1.42 -39.50
N LEU A 3 50.23 -0.37 -39.25
CA LEU A 3 50.20 0.40 -38.01
C LEU A 3 48.87 1.17 -37.81
N GLY A 4 48.33 1.78 -38.88
CA GLY A 4 47.08 2.55 -38.79
C GLY A 4 45.82 1.71 -38.54
N GLU A 5 45.77 0.46 -39.00
CA GLU A 5 44.65 -0.46 -38.70
C GLU A 5 44.68 -0.97 -37.26
N ILE A 6 45.87 -1.13 -36.68
CA ILE A 6 46.03 -1.54 -35.28
C ILE A 6 45.63 -0.40 -34.34
N GLU A 7 46.03 0.83 -34.65
CA GLU A 7 45.62 2.02 -33.88
C GLU A 7 44.11 2.27 -33.95
N ALA A 8 43.49 2.10 -35.12
CA ALA A 8 42.04 2.25 -35.28
C ALA A 8 41.25 1.24 -34.43
N ARG A 9 41.66 -0.04 -34.41
CA ARG A 9 41.04 -1.08 -33.57
C ARG A 9 41.23 -0.82 -32.08
N ALA A 10 42.40 -0.33 -31.67
CA ALA A 10 42.65 0.01 -30.26
C ALA A 10 41.76 1.16 -29.78
N VAL A 11 41.53 2.18 -30.63
CA VAL A 11 40.63 3.31 -30.32
C VAL A 11 39.17 2.85 -30.23
N GLU A 12 38.71 1.95 -31.12
CA GLU A 12 37.36 1.39 -31.05
C GLU A 12 37.12 0.54 -29.80
N ASP A 13 38.09 -0.28 -29.39
CA ASP A 13 37.97 -1.11 -28.19
C ASP A 13 37.95 -0.28 -26.90
N VAL A 14 38.73 0.81 -26.84
CA VAL A 14 38.68 1.77 -25.72
C VAL A 14 37.31 2.44 -25.65
N ARG A 15 36.78 2.87 -26.80
CA ARG A 15 35.45 3.53 -26.88
C ARG A 15 34.33 2.59 -26.46
N ARG A 16 34.36 1.33 -26.93
CA ARG A 16 33.40 0.29 -26.53
C ARG A 16 33.40 0.04 -25.02
N ARG A 17 34.58 -0.06 -24.41
CA ARG A 17 34.72 -0.24 -22.95
C ARG A 17 34.17 0.96 -22.18
N GLN A 18 34.41 2.18 -22.66
CA GLN A 18 33.85 3.39 -22.04
C GLN A 18 32.32 3.42 -22.15
N ASP A 19 31.76 3.09 -23.31
CA ASP A 19 30.31 3.05 -23.53
C ASP A 19 29.65 1.96 -22.67
N GLU A 20 30.28 0.79 -22.54
CA GLU A 20 29.81 -0.29 -21.67
C GLU A 20 29.81 0.12 -20.19
N GLN A 21 30.87 0.80 -19.73
CA GLN A 21 30.96 1.31 -18.36
C GLN A 21 29.89 2.38 -18.10
N GLN A 22 29.70 3.32 -19.04
CA GLN A 22 28.64 4.32 -18.92
C GLN A 22 27.25 3.68 -18.93
N ALA A 23 27.03 2.66 -19.76
CA ALA A 23 25.77 1.93 -19.79
C ALA A 23 25.50 1.19 -18.48
N ARG A 24 26.53 0.60 -17.86
CA ARG A 24 26.42 -0.02 -16.52
C ARG A 24 26.07 1.01 -15.46
N ALA A 25 26.80 2.13 -15.40
CA ALA A 25 26.55 3.19 -14.43
C ALA A 25 25.14 3.79 -14.59
N LYS A 26 24.68 4.04 -15.83
CA LYS A 26 23.31 4.51 -16.09
C LYS A 26 22.26 3.50 -15.65
N ARG A 27 22.50 2.19 -15.82
CA ARG A 27 21.59 1.14 -15.34
C ARG A 27 21.53 1.09 -13.83
N GLU A 28 22.66 1.21 -13.15
CA GLU A 28 22.74 1.21 -11.70
C GLU A 28 21.99 2.41 -11.09
N VAL A 29 22.18 3.61 -11.64
CA VAL A 29 21.44 4.80 -11.22
C VAL A 29 19.93 4.63 -11.41
N ARG A 30 19.50 4.11 -12.57
CA ARG A 30 18.08 3.86 -12.85
C ARG A 30 17.49 2.80 -11.92
N TRP A 31 18.25 1.75 -11.62
CA TRP A 31 17.83 0.71 -10.71
C TRP A 31 17.68 1.25 -9.29
N GLN A 32 18.64 2.01 -8.80
CA GLN A 32 18.57 2.61 -7.47
C GLN A 32 17.35 3.53 -7.33
N ALA A 33 17.11 4.38 -8.34
CA ALA A 33 15.93 5.25 -8.35
C ALA A 33 14.61 4.45 -8.35
N ALA A 34 14.55 3.33 -9.06
CA ALA A 34 13.37 2.46 -9.08
C ALA A 34 13.14 1.76 -7.72
N ILE A 35 14.21 1.36 -7.02
CA ILE A 35 14.12 0.79 -5.67
C ILE A 35 13.65 1.83 -4.67
N ASP A 36 14.17 3.06 -4.73
CA ASP A 36 13.77 4.13 -3.82
C ASP A 36 12.30 4.52 -4.02
N GLU A 37 11.82 4.55 -5.26
CA GLU A 37 10.39 4.74 -5.54
C GLU A 37 9.55 3.58 -5.01
N ALA A 38 9.98 2.33 -5.23
CA ALA A 38 9.27 1.16 -4.71
C ALA A 38 9.19 1.16 -3.18
N LYS A 39 10.23 1.62 -2.48
CA LYS A 39 10.21 1.80 -1.02
C LYS A 39 9.15 2.80 -0.60
N ASN A 40 9.10 3.95 -1.27
CA ASN A 40 8.14 5.01 -0.96
C ASN A 40 6.71 4.54 -1.19
N GLU A 41 6.47 3.83 -2.29
CA GLU A 41 5.15 3.29 -2.61
C GLU A 41 4.70 2.22 -1.61
N ALA A 42 5.59 1.29 -1.24
CA ALA A 42 5.30 0.28 -0.23
C ALA A 42 4.95 0.90 1.14
N VAL A 43 5.63 1.99 1.52
CA VAL A 43 5.30 2.73 2.74
C VAL A 43 3.94 3.42 2.63
N ARG A 44 3.62 4.02 1.48
CA ARG A 44 2.31 4.64 1.23
C ARG A 44 1.18 3.62 1.30
N ASP A 45 1.36 2.45 0.70
CA ASP A 45 0.35 1.39 0.71
C ASP A 45 0.06 0.89 2.12
N GLN A 46 1.10 0.65 2.92
CA GLN A 46 0.95 0.28 4.33
C GLN A 46 0.16 1.33 5.12
N LEU A 47 0.47 2.62 4.93
CA LEU A 47 -0.25 3.71 5.60
C LEU A 47 -1.70 3.81 5.13
N ALA A 48 -1.93 3.63 3.83
CA ALA A 48 -3.27 3.66 3.24
C ALA A 48 -4.14 2.50 3.75
N GLU A 49 -3.56 1.30 3.92
CA GLU A 49 -4.28 0.16 4.52
C GLU A 49 -4.73 0.45 5.95
N VAL A 50 -3.83 0.97 6.80
CA VAL A 50 -4.18 1.33 8.18
C VAL A 50 -5.25 2.42 8.21
N LEU A 51 -5.16 3.42 7.33
CA LEU A 51 -6.16 4.49 7.24
C LEU A 51 -7.53 3.94 6.82
N ARG A 52 -7.57 3.04 5.83
CA ARG A 52 -8.83 2.42 5.37
C ARG A 52 -9.47 1.57 6.47
N ASP A 53 -8.69 0.80 7.23
CA ASP A 53 -9.19 0.01 8.35
C ASP A 53 -9.80 0.92 9.44
N GLN A 54 -9.09 1.98 9.83
CA GLN A 54 -9.59 2.96 10.81
C GLN A 54 -10.86 3.65 10.33
N ALA A 55 -10.90 4.09 9.07
CA ALA A 55 -12.09 4.72 8.47
C ALA A 55 -13.28 3.75 8.42
N GLY A 56 -13.05 2.48 8.11
CA GLY A 56 -14.07 1.45 8.11
C GLY A 56 -14.70 1.24 9.49
N ARG A 57 -13.87 1.11 10.54
CA ARG A 57 -14.36 0.99 11.93
C ARG A 57 -15.12 2.24 12.37
N TRP A 58 -14.64 3.42 12.00
CA TRP A 58 -15.34 4.67 12.30
C TRP A 58 -16.71 4.75 11.60
N GLN A 59 -16.79 4.31 10.35
CA GLN A 59 -18.06 4.24 9.63
C GLN A 59 -19.04 3.26 10.31
N GLU A 60 -18.56 2.09 10.74
CA GLU A 60 -19.38 1.12 11.48
C GLU A 60 -19.93 1.71 12.78
N VAL A 61 -19.08 2.38 13.57
CA VAL A 61 -19.47 3.10 14.79
C VAL A 61 -20.56 4.14 14.52
N THR A 62 -20.42 4.89 13.42
CA THR A 62 -21.40 5.91 13.02
C THR A 62 -22.76 5.28 12.75
N VAL A 63 -22.80 4.23 11.91
CA VAL A 63 -24.04 3.52 11.57
C VAL A 63 -24.69 2.88 12.81
N LEU A 64 -23.90 2.24 13.68
CA LEU A 64 -24.42 1.62 14.89
C LEU A 64 -24.91 2.65 15.91
N THR A 65 -24.30 3.83 15.97
CA THR A 65 -24.78 4.95 16.79
C THR A 65 -26.16 5.42 16.31
N GLU A 66 -26.35 5.57 15.00
CA GLU A 66 -27.65 5.92 14.41
C GLU A 66 -28.71 4.85 14.70
N TYR A 67 -28.35 3.57 14.60
CA TYR A 67 -29.22 2.46 14.98
C TYR A 67 -29.63 2.54 16.46
N CYS A 68 -28.68 2.77 17.38
CA CYS A 68 -28.96 2.92 18.80
C CYS A 68 -29.95 4.08 19.07
N LEU A 69 -29.78 5.22 18.39
CA LEU A 69 -30.72 6.35 18.49
C LEU A 69 -32.11 5.99 17.96
N ALA A 70 -32.19 5.23 16.86
CA ALA A 70 -33.47 4.78 16.31
C ALA A 70 -34.20 3.82 17.27
N VAL A 71 -33.47 2.90 17.91
CA VAL A 71 -34.02 1.98 18.93
C VAL A 71 -34.51 2.75 20.15
N GLU A 72 -33.72 3.70 20.67
CA GLU A 72 -34.13 4.53 21.81
C GLU A 72 -35.42 5.30 21.52
N ARG A 73 -35.51 5.94 20.35
CA ARG A 73 -36.75 6.60 19.93
C ARG A 73 -37.92 5.63 19.85
N ARG A 74 -37.69 4.43 19.32
CA ARG A 74 -38.75 3.41 19.18
C ARG A 74 -39.26 2.92 20.54
N ILE A 75 -38.37 2.77 21.52
CA ILE A 75 -38.76 2.47 22.91
C ILE A 75 -39.66 3.59 23.42
N GLY A 76 -39.25 4.86 23.29
CA GLY A 76 -40.03 6.02 23.73
C GLY A 76 -41.41 6.16 23.06
N GLU A 77 -41.52 5.81 21.78
CA GLU A 77 -42.81 5.78 21.05
C GLU A 77 -43.77 4.71 21.58
N LEU A 78 -43.25 3.63 22.15
CA LEU A 78 -44.03 2.48 22.62
C LEU A 78 -44.27 2.50 24.13
N GLU A 79 -43.69 3.45 24.87
CA GLU A 79 -43.93 3.62 26.29
C GLU A 79 -45.43 3.81 26.57
N GLY A 80 -45.97 3.00 27.49
CA GLY A 80 -47.39 2.99 27.85
C GLY A 80 -48.32 2.31 26.84
N ALA A 81 -47.81 1.87 25.69
CA ALA A 81 -48.58 1.14 24.67
C ALA A 81 -48.14 -0.33 24.50
N ALA A 82 -46.86 -0.64 24.76
CA ALA A 82 -46.29 -1.98 24.67
C ALA A 82 -46.17 -2.66 26.04
N ASP A 83 -45.84 -3.95 26.03
CA ASP A 83 -45.53 -4.71 27.25
C ASP A 83 -44.23 -4.24 27.90
N GLU A 84 -44.24 -4.04 29.22
CA GLU A 84 -43.09 -3.50 29.94
C GLU A 84 -41.91 -4.47 29.93
N SER A 85 -42.15 -5.79 29.90
CA SER A 85 -41.07 -6.79 29.81
C SER A 85 -40.32 -6.69 28.47
N ASP A 86 -41.04 -6.44 27.38
CA ASP A 86 -40.43 -6.24 26.06
C ASP A 86 -39.63 -4.94 26.00
N LEU A 87 -40.15 -3.86 26.60
CA LEU A 87 -39.46 -2.57 26.70
C LEU A 87 -38.18 -2.67 27.55
N ASP A 88 -38.23 -3.38 28.68
CA ASP A 88 -37.06 -3.62 29.53
C ASP A 88 -35.98 -4.44 28.80
N SER A 89 -36.39 -5.51 28.10
CA SER A 89 -35.47 -6.30 27.26
C SER A 89 -34.79 -5.44 26.19
N ALA A 90 -35.55 -4.58 25.51
CA ALA A 90 -35.03 -3.65 24.50
C ALA A 90 -34.05 -2.63 25.11
N ARG A 91 -34.32 -2.11 26.31
CA ARG A 91 -33.43 -1.19 27.03
C ARG A 91 -32.10 -1.87 27.39
N ARG A 92 -32.12 -3.11 27.88
CA ARG A 92 -30.88 -3.89 28.16
C ARG A 92 -30.06 -4.14 26.90
N TRP A 93 -30.73 -4.47 25.79
CA TRP A 93 -30.07 -4.61 24.50
C TRP A 93 -29.41 -3.31 24.05
N LEU A 94 -30.11 -2.18 24.16
CA LEU A 94 -29.59 -0.86 23.82
C LEU A 94 -28.37 -0.48 24.66
N GLU A 95 -28.39 -0.77 25.96
CA GLU A 95 -27.24 -0.56 26.85
C GLU A 95 -26.03 -1.37 26.39
N TRP A 96 -26.20 -2.67 26.14
CA TRP A 96 -25.12 -3.51 25.62
C TRP A 96 -24.59 -3.01 24.26
N ALA A 97 -25.49 -2.63 23.34
CA ALA A 97 -25.11 -2.14 22.02
C ALA A 97 -24.27 -0.85 22.11
N ARG A 98 -24.64 0.07 23.01
CA ARG A 98 -23.85 1.31 23.24
C ARG A 98 -22.46 1.03 23.78
N GLU A 99 -22.32 0.07 24.70
CA GLU A 99 -21.01 -0.35 25.21
C GLU A 99 -20.18 -1.03 24.12
N TYR A 100 -20.81 -1.85 23.26
CA TYR A 100 -20.13 -2.44 22.10
C TYR A 100 -19.62 -1.36 21.14
N VAL A 101 -20.45 -0.38 20.77
CA VAL A 101 -20.07 0.74 19.89
C VAL A 101 -18.88 1.51 20.46
N ARG A 102 -18.87 1.79 21.76
CA ARG A 102 -17.71 2.39 22.44
C ARG A 102 -16.48 1.51 22.29
N SER A 103 -16.59 0.20 22.52
CA SER A 103 -15.42 -0.70 22.48
C SER A 103 -14.71 -0.76 21.11
N ILE A 104 -15.44 -0.52 20.03
CA ILE A 104 -14.90 -0.57 18.65
C ILE A 104 -14.56 0.81 18.09
N ASP A 105 -14.88 1.89 18.80
CA ASP A 105 -14.64 3.27 18.34
C ASP A 105 -13.13 3.56 18.21
N PRO A 106 -12.62 3.73 16.97
CA PRO A 106 -11.20 3.99 16.75
C PRO A 106 -10.76 5.37 17.27
N LEU A 107 -11.70 6.27 17.60
CA LEU A 107 -11.44 7.63 18.05
C LEU A 107 -11.53 7.81 19.57
N ILE A 108 -11.79 6.74 20.34
CA ILE A 108 -11.68 6.78 21.81
C ILE A 108 -10.27 7.21 22.26
N ARG A 109 -9.26 6.89 21.46
CA ARG A 109 -7.91 7.44 21.60
C ARG A 109 -7.54 8.16 20.32
N LEU A 110 -6.83 9.28 20.46
CA LEU A 110 -6.38 10.04 19.30
C LEU A 110 -5.45 9.17 18.43
N PRO A 111 -5.79 8.91 17.16
CA PRO A 111 -4.93 8.13 16.29
C PRO A 111 -3.63 8.89 16.03
N GLY A 112 -2.50 8.19 16.20
CA GLY A 112 -1.16 8.67 15.86
C GLY A 112 -0.67 8.07 14.54
N MET A 113 0.47 8.55 14.04
CA MET A 113 1.09 8.01 12.83
C MET A 113 1.42 6.51 13.03
N PRO A 114 0.94 5.60 12.16
CA PRO A 114 1.27 4.19 12.26
C PRO A 114 2.77 3.95 12.08
N ARG A 115 3.34 2.97 12.78
CA ARG A 115 4.72 2.54 12.54
C ARG A 115 4.75 1.74 11.24
N THR A 116 5.48 2.24 10.25
CA THR A 116 5.73 1.54 8.99
C THR A 116 6.79 0.47 9.18
N ARG A 117 6.63 -0.69 8.54
CA ARG A 117 7.69 -1.71 8.49
C ARG A 117 8.62 -1.46 7.32
N GLU A 118 9.84 -1.97 7.43
CA GLU A 118 10.75 -2.05 6.28
C GLU A 118 10.05 -2.83 5.16
N PRO A 119 9.98 -2.30 3.92
CA PRO A 119 9.41 -3.01 2.79
C PRO A 119 10.14 -4.34 2.52
N THR A 120 9.40 -5.40 2.20
CA THR A 120 10.01 -6.70 1.91
C THR A 120 10.66 -6.70 0.53
N PRO A 121 11.64 -7.59 0.27
CA PRO A 121 12.27 -7.71 -1.04
C PRO A 121 11.27 -7.95 -2.18
N GLU A 122 10.14 -8.60 -1.91
CA GLU A 122 9.05 -8.82 -2.87
C GLU A 122 8.33 -7.53 -3.28
N GLU A 123 8.12 -6.61 -2.32
CA GLU A 123 7.49 -5.30 -2.53
C GLU A 123 8.43 -4.32 -3.25
N LEU A 124 9.73 -4.54 -3.08
CA LEU A 124 10.78 -3.73 -3.70
C LEU A 124 11.17 -4.19 -5.09
N LYS A 125 10.60 -5.30 -5.60
CA LYS A 125 10.85 -5.71 -6.98
C LYS A 125 10.34 -4.59 -7.89
N PRO A 126 11.21 -3.88 -8.62
CA PRO A 126 10.74 -2.87 -9.54
C PRO A 126 9.90 -3.62 -10.57
N THR A 127 8.58 -3.42 -10.53
CA THR A 127 7.67 -3.95 -11.53
C THR A 127 8.22 -3.43 -12.84
N ALA A 128 8.82 -4.32 -13.65
CA ALA A 128 9.27 -3.97 -14.99
C ALA A 128 8.07 -3.26 -15.62
N GLY A 129 8.23 -1.94 -15.82
CA GLY A 129 7.11 -1.05 -16.08
C GLY A 129 6.24 -1.66 -17.17
N ARG A 130 4.92 -1.58 -16.98
CA ARG A 130 3.92 -1.91 -17.99
C ARG A 130 4.41 -1.33 -19.32
N CYS A 131 5.02 -2.15 -20.17
CA CYS A 131 5.43 -1.75 -21.50
C CYS A 131 4.13 -1.40 -22.21
N GLY A 132 3.91 -0.11 -22.51
CA GLY A 132 2.92 0.27 -23.49
C GLY A 132 3.23 -0.50 -24.76
N ALA A 133 2.31 -1.37 -25.16
CA ALA A 133 2.31 -1.94 -26.49
C ALA A 133 2.16 -0.75 -27.43
N ASP A 134 3.26 -0.28 -28.02
CA ASP A 134 3.36 0.55 -29.24
C ASP A 134 4.80 1.11 -29.31
N ASP A 135 5.79 0.24 -29.47
CA ASP A 135 7.08 0.61 -30.06
C ASP A 135 7.86 -0.67 -30.40
N SER A 136 8.13 -0.87 -31.69
CA SER A 136 8.76 -2.07 -32.29
C SER A 136 10.26 -2.21 -31.98
N SER A 137 10.68 -1.88 -30.76
CA SER A 137 12.06 -1.97 -30.27
C SER A 137 12.16 -2.87 -29.04
N CYS A 138 11.53 -4.04 -29.10
CA CYS A 138 11.78 -5.10 -28.13
C CYS A 138 12.98 -5.92 -28.59
N VAL A 139 14.19 -5.52 -28.17
CA VAL A 139 15.31 -6.47 -28.10
C VAL A 139 15.02 -7.39 -26.92
N SER A 140 14.44 -8.55 -27.22
CA SER A 140 14.39 -9.67 -26.30
C SER A 140 15.84 -10.05 -25.95
N GLY A 141 16.24 -9.75 -24.73
CA GLY A 141 17.63 -9.82 -24.28
C GLY A 141 17.73 -10.12 -22.80
N VAL A 142 17.35 -11.35 -22.45
CA VAL A 142 17.72 -12.09 -21.23
C VAL A 142 17.22 -11.48 -19.91
N LEU A 143 16.08 -12.02 -19.46
CA LEU A 143 15.78 -12.23 -18.04
C LEU A 143 16.99 -12.88 -17.35
N GLY A 144 17.85 -12.06 -16.77
CA GLY A 144 18.85 -12.49 -15.80
C GLY A 144 18.19 -12.56 -14.44
N CYS A 145 17.61 -13.73 -14.12
CA CYS A 145 17.25 -14.09 -12.76
C CYS A 145 18.43 -13.84 -11.82
N TRP A 146 18.38 -12.80 -10.99
CA TRP A 146 19.17 -12.75 -9.77
C TRP A 146 18.39 -13.47 -8.68
N SER A 147 18.53 -14.80 -8.68
CA SER A 147 18.17 -15.65 -7.55
C SER A 147 19.36 -15.71 -6.59
N GLY A 148 19.18 -15.15 -5.40
CA GLY A 148 19.88 -15.51 -4.16
C GLY A 148 21.29 -14.98 -3.94
N ARG A 149 21.51 -14.24 -2.84
CA ARG A 149 21.99 -14.82 -1.58
C ARG A 149 21.88 -13.79 -0.43
N LEU A 150 21.58 -14.34 0.75
CA LEU A 150 21.72 -13.72 2.09
C LEU A 150 23.04 -12.96 2.25
#